data_AF-A0A094SEL9-F1
#
_entry.id   AF-A0A094SEL9-F1
#
_cell.length_a   1.000
_cell.length_b   1.000
_cell.length_c   1.000
_cell.angle_alpha   90.00
_cell.angle_beta   90.00
_cell.angle_gamma   90.00
#
_symmetry.space_group_name_H-M   'P 1'
#
loop_
_entity.id
_entity.type
_entity.pdbx_description
1 polymer ?
#
loop_
_entity_poly.entity_id
_entity_poly.type
_entity_poly.pdbx_seq_one_letter_code
_entity_poly.pdbx_strand_id
1 'polypeptide(L)' 'MSTVNVKDALELIREVPDFPKPGIIFQDITPLLAHSEAFALV' A
#
# COMPACT_ATOMS: atom_id res chain seq x y z
N MET A 1 -4.21 -6.69 -21.84
CA MET A 1 -3.71 -6.01 -20.64
C MET A 1 -4.70 -6.24 -19.52
N SER A 2 -4.27 -6.79 -18.40
CA SER A 2 -5.08 -6.84 -17.18
C SER A 2 -5.08 -5.45 -16.57
N THR A 3 -6.24 -4.83 -16.42
CA THR A 3 -6.38 -3.51 -15.79
C THR A 3 -6.33 -3.69 -14.27
N VAL A 4 -5.27 -3.21 -13.63
CA VAL A 4 -5.23 -3.06 -12.17
C VAL A 4 -6.39 -2.17 -11.74
N ASN A 5 -7.09 -2.57 -10.68
CA ASN A 5 -8.19 -1.82 -10.10
C ASN A 5 -7.87 -1.38 -8.66
N VAL A 6 -8.74 -0.57 -8.07
CA VAL A 6 -8.53 0.00 -6.72
C VAL A 6 -8.34 -1.08 -5.66
N LYS A 7 -9.02 -2.23 -5.77
CA LYS A 7 -8.86 -3.34 -4.83
C LYS A 7 -7.44 -3.90 -4.87
N ASP A 8 -6.90 -4.10 -6.06
CA ASP A 8 -5.55 -4.60 -6.25
C ASP A 8 -4.50 -3.63 -5.67
N ALA A 9 -4.74 -2.32 -5.79
CA ALA A 9 -3.88 -1.29 -5.20
C ALA A 9 -3.91 -1.34 -3.66
N LEU A 10 -5.07 -1.55 -3.05
CA LEU A 10 -5.21 -1.65 -1.59
C LEU A 10 -4.49 -2.88 -1.01
N GLU A 11 -4.38 -3.97 -1.77
CA GLU A 11 -3.63 -5.18 -1.36
C GLU A 11 -2.11 -4.94 -1.23
N LEU A 12 -1.61 -3.82 -1.76
CA LEU A 12 -0.20 -3.43 -1.63
C LEU A 12 0.12 -2.71 -0.30
N ILE A 13 -0.90 -2.30 0.45
CA ILE A 13 -0.72 -1.66 1.77
C ILE A 13 -0.39 -2.74 2.80
N ARG A 14 0.71 -2.55 3.54
CA ARG A 14 1.18 -3.51 4.54
C ARG A 14 1.07 -2.94 5.93
N GLU A 15 0.67 -3.77 6.88
CA GLU A 15 0.67 -3.40 8.29
C GLU A 15 2.06 -3.65 8.90
N VAL A 16 2.60 -2.65 9.59
CA VAL A 16 3.86 -2.71 10.32
C VAL A 16 3.59 -2.35 11.78
N PRO A 17 3.58 -3.34 12.70
CA PRO A 17 3.33 -3.08 14.11
C PRO A 17 4.51 -2.36 14.79
N ASP A 18 4.19 -1.57 15.80
CA ASP A 18 5.12 -0.86 16.70
C ASP A 18 6.08 0.12 16.01
N PHE A 19 5.67 0.70 14.89
CA PHE A 19 6.44 1.69 14.14
C PHE A 19 5.78 3.08 14.12
N PRO A 20 6.54 4.19 14.32
CA PRO A 20 7.95 4.25 14.73
C PRO A 20 8.15 4.03 16.24
N LYS A 21 7.08 3.83 17.00
CA LYS A 21 7.10 3.59 18.45
C LYS A 21 6.06 2.53 18.83
N PRO A 22 6.23 1.86 19.98
CA PRO A 22 5.30 0.83 20.45
C PRO A 22 3.86 1.34 20.55
N GLY A 23 2.91 0.47 20.19
CA GLY A 23 1.47 0.72 20.22
C GLY A 23 0.89 1.36 18.96
N ILE A 24 1.67 1.53 17.89
CA ILE A 24 1.20 2.05 16.59
C ILE A 24 1.18 0.90 15.56
N ILE A 25 0.09 0.78 14.80
CA ILE A 25 0.10 0.00 13.55
C ILE A 25 0.32 0.97 12.40
N PHE A 26 1.51 0.93 11.81
CA PHE A 26 1.85 1.76 10.66
C PHE A 26 1.35 1.11 9.37
N GLN A 27 0.66 1.88 8.53
CA GLN A 27 0.20 1.43 7.22
C GLN A 27 1.24 1.84 6.18
N ASP A 28 2.06 0.90 5.75
CA ASP A 28 3.11 1.10 4.76
C ASP A 28 2.52 1.09 3.35
N ILE A 29 2.41 2.27 2.75
CA ILE A 29 1.97 2.47 1.37
C ILE A 29 3.12 2.45 0.35
N THR A 30 4.38 2.26 0.79
CA THR A 30 5.52 2.30 -0.14
C THR A 30 5.44 1.28 -1.28
N PRO A 31 4.88 0.06 -1.12
CA PRO A 31 4.71 -0.86 -2.24
C PRO A 31 3.67 -0.36 -3.26
N LEU A 32 2.61 0.33 -2.82
CA LEU A 32 1.63 0.96 -3.70
C LEU A 32 2.29 2.07 -4.53
N LEU A 33 3.06 2.95 -3.87
CA LEU A 33 3.75 4.06 -4.55
C LEU A 33 4.79 3.58 -5.57
N ALA A 34 5.42 2.43 -5.32
CA ALA A 34 6.39 1.82 -6.24
C ALA A 34 5.73 1.14 -7.45
N HIS A 35 4.42 0.85 -7.40
CA HIS A 35 3.70 0.15 -8.45
C HIS A 35 3.00 1.13 -9.40
N SER A 36 3.59 1.39 -10.57
CA SER A 36 3.16 2.44 -11.50
C SER A 36 1.67 2.38 -11.88
N GLU A 37 1.14 1.18 -12.18
CA GLU A 37 -0.26 1.02 -12.54
C GLU A 37 -1.21 1.23 -11.35
N ALA A 38 -0.77 0.95 -10.13
CA ALA A 38 -1.59 1.11 -8.92
C ALA A 38 -1.55 2.58 -8.46
N PHE A 39 -0.38 3.23 -8.55
CA PHE A 39 -0.21 4.64 -8.27
C PHE A 39 -1.02 5.53 -9.21
N ALA A 40 -1.23 5.12 -10.47
CA ALA A 40 -2.06 5.87 -11.42
C ALA A 40 -3.57 5.88 -11.08
N LEU A 41 -4.02 5.10 -10.09
CA LEU A 41 -5.43 5.01 -9.68
C LEU A 41 -5.80 5.93 -8.52
N VAL A 42 -4.83 6.63 -7.92
CA VAL A 42 -5.00 7.54 -6.77
C VAL A 42 -4.68 8.99 -7.16
#